data_AF-A0A2T4TJM3-F1
#
_entry.id   AF-A0A2T4TJM3-F1
#
_cell.length_a   1.000
_cell.length_b   1.000
_cell.length_c   1.000
_cell.angle_alpha   90.00
_cell.angle_beta   90.00
_cell.angle_gamma   90.00
#
_symmetry.space_group_name_H-M   'P 1'
#
loop_
_entity.id
_entity.type
_entity.pdbx_description
1 polymer ?
#
loop_
_entity_poly.entity_id
_entity_poly.type
_entity_poly.pdbx_seq_one_letter_code
_entity_poly.pdbx_strand_id
1 'polypeptide(L)'
;MIKTEDIKRLLDRYYDGTTTEEEENTLRTYFNGSDIDASLREESVIFTALQSSECPVPTGMEGRLSRQISQWNNIEVATQRTIRHINLRWVVGIAASLLLLFATGAIVYQHENNSPQTEQDTYTNAKDAYAETSKALMKFSKSLNKGIEATENVTNKTRD
;
A
#
# COMPACT_ATOMS: atom_id res chain seq x y z
N MET A 1 -44.51 -45.00 -15.66
CA MET A 1 -44.05 -45.41 -14.32
C MET A 1 -42.61 -44.94 -14.21
N ILE A 2 -42.31 -44.08 -13.23
CA ILE A 2 -40.94 -43.59 -13.03
C ILE A 2 -40.12 -44.77 -12.48
N LYS A 3 -38.91 -44.97 -12.98
CA LYS A 3 -38.04 -46.05 -12.51
C LYS A 3 -37.42 -45.68 -11.17
N THR A 4 -37.31 -46.67 -10.28
CA THR A 4 -36.74 -46.49 -8.93
C THR A 4 -35.30 -45.97 -8.98
N GLU A 5 -34.51 -46.40 -9.97
CA GLU A 5 -33.12 -45.96 -10.17
C GLU A 5 -33.02 -44.48 -10.56
N ASP A 6 -33.99 -43.98 -11.32
CA ASP A 6 -34.03 -42.57 -11.71
C ASP A 6 -34.35 -41.67 -10.50
N ILE A 7 -35.22 -42.13 -9.59
CA ILE A 7 -35.50 -41.44 -8.32
C ILE A 7 -34.27 -41.43 -7.41
N LYS A 8 -33.54 -42.55 -7.30
CA LYS A 8 -32.30 -42.63 -6.50
C LYS A 8 -31.25 -41.63 -6.98
N ARG A 9 -30.98 -41.60 -8.29
CA ARG A 9 -30.04 -40.63 -8.87
C ARG A 9 -30.50 -39.18 -8.67
N LEU A 10 -31.81 -38.95 -8.70
CA LEU A 10 -32.38 -37.62 -8.48
C LEU A 10 -32.24 -37.18 -7.03
N LEU A 11 -32.40 -38.11 -6.09
CA LEU A 11 -32.23 -37.88 -4.66
C LEU A 11 -30.76 -37.61 -4.28
N ASP A 12 -29.81 -38.33 -4.86
CA ASP A 12 -28.38 -38.05 -4.65
C ASP A 12 -28.03 -36.62 -5.07
N ARG A 13 -28.48 -36.21 -6.27
CA ARG A 13 -28.28 -34.83 -6.76
C ARG A 13 -29.00 -33.78 -5.92
N TYR A 14 -30.14 -34.13 -5.33
CA TYR A 14 -30.89 -33.25 -4.44
C TYR A 14 -30.09 -32.97 -3.17
N TYR A 15 -29.49 -34.01 -2.57
CA TYR A 15 -28.60 -33.84 -1.42
C TYR A 15 -27.31 -33.09 -1.77
N ASP A 16 -26.81 -33.22 -3.00
CA ASP A 16 -25.69 -32.42 -3.51
C ASP A 16 -26.07 -30.97 -3.87
N GLY A 17 -27.36 -30.61 -3.83
CA GLY A 17 -27.84 -29.26 -4.15
C GLY A 17 -27.71 -28.87 -5.63
N THR A 18 -27.78 -29.87 -6.53
CA THR A 18 -27.58 -29.69 -7.99
C THR A 18 -28.87 -29.86 -8.80
N THR A 19 -30.01 -30.02 -8.14
CA THR A 19 -31.33 -30.22 -8.78
C THR A 19 -31.98 -28.92 -9.23
N THR A 20 -32.86 -29.02 -10.22
CA THR A 20 -33.75 -27.93 -10.62
C THR A 20 -35.11 -28.00 -9.91
N GLU A 21 -35.87 -26.90 -9.95
CA GLU A 21 -37.21 -26.84 -9.34
C GLU A 21 -38.18 -27.90 -9.91
N GLU A 22 -38.11 -28.19 -11.20
CA GLU A 22 -38.92 -29.21 -11.88
C GLU A 22 -38.57 -30.64 -11.38
N GLU A 23 -37.27 -30.89 -11.20
CA GLU A 23 -36.73 -32.14 -10.65
C GLU A 23 -37.16 -32.35 -9.19
N GLU A 24 -37.10 -31.31 -8.37
CA GLU A 24 -37.56 -31.34 -6.98
C GLU A 24 -39.07 -31.55 -6.86
N ASN A 25 -39.84 -30.96 -7.76
CA ASN A 25 -41.29 -31.20 -7.82
C ASN A 25 -41.61 -32.65 -8.20
N THR A 26 -40.76 -33.28 -9.03
CA THR A 26 -40.88 -34.70 -9.36
C THR A 26 -40.62 -35.58 -8.14
N LEU A 27 -39.57 -35.30 -7.35
CA LEU A 27 -39.31 -35.97 -6.06
C LEU A 27 -40.47 -35.79 -5.09
N ARG A 28 -40.99 -34.57 -4.97
CA ARG A 28 -42.15 -34.24 -4.12
C ARG A 28 -43.40 -35.02 -4.52
N THR A 29 -43.68 -35.12 -5.81
CA THR A 29 -44.84 -35.87 -6.33
C THR A 29 -44.67 -37.37 -6.07
N TYR A 30 -43.44 -37.90 -6.23
CA TYR A 30 -43.16 -39.31 -5.98
C TYR A 30 -43.31 -39.68 -4.50
N PHE A 31 -42.70 -38.92 -3.58
CA PHE A 31 -42.73 -39.22 -2.15
C PHE A 31 -44.07 -38.88 -1.46
N ASN A 32 -44.92 -38.05 -2.09
CA ASN A 32 -46.30 -37.84 -1.63
C ASN A 32 -47.29 -38.89 -2.18
N GLY A 33 -46.84 -39.80 -3.05
CA GLY A 33 -47.64 -40.89 -3.59
C GLY A 33 -47.88 -42.03 -2.57
N SER A 34 -48.87 -42.87 -2.86
CA SER A 34 -49.25 -44.02 -2.00
C SER A 34 -48.42 -45.29 -2.23
N ASP A 35 -47.64 -45.36 -3.31
CA ASP A 35 -46.86 -46.54 -3.72
C ASP A 35 -45.37 -46.20 -3.80
N ILE A 36 -44.72 -46.15 -2.63
CA ILE A 36 -43.28 -45.88 -2.48
C ILE A 36 -42.54 -47.20 -2.35
N ASP A 37 -41.48 -47.37 -3.15
CA ASP A 37 -40.60 -48.53 -3.11
C ASP A 37 -40.03 -48.75 -1.70
N ALA A 38 -39.95 -50.02 -1.27
CA ALA A 38 -39.50 -50.36 0.07
C ALA A 38 -38.08 -49.85 0.38
N SER A 39 -37.20 -49.76 -0.64
CA SER A 39 -35.82 -49.27 -0.49
C SER A 39 -35.70 -47.75 -0.35
N LEU A 40 -36.78 -47.00 -0.60
CA LEU A 40 -36.82 -45.54 -0.57
C LEU A 40 -37.67 -44.99 0.59
N ARG A 41 -38.21 -45.86 1.44
CA ARG A 41 -39.04 -45.44 2.58
C ARG A 41 -38.26 -44.64 3.61
N GLU A 42 -37.03 -45.02 3.90
CA GLU A 42 -36.18 -44.28 4.85
C GLU A 42 -35.86 -42.88 4.32
N GLU A 43 -35.49 -42.81 3.05
CA GLU A 43 -35.24 -41.54 2.35
C GLU A 43 -36.48 -40.63 2.32
N SER A 44 -37.68 -41.20 2.16
CA SER A 44 -38.92 -40.44 2.17
C SER A 44 -39.13 -39.70 3.50
N VAL A 45 -38.78 -40.31 4.62
CA VAL A 45 -38.93 -39.70 5.95
C VAL A 45 -38.01 -38.49 6.08
N ILE A 46 -36.76 -38.63 5.63
CA ILE A 46 -35.76 -37.55 5.66
C ILE A 46 -36.18 -36.43 4.71
N PHE A 47 -36.52 -36.76 3.47
CA PHE A 47 -36.91 -35.79 2.45
C PHE A 47 -38.15 -34.99 2.88
N THR A 48 -39.17 -35.63 3.44
CA THR A 48 -40.37 -34.94 3.97
C THR A 48 -40.05 -34.06 5.18
N ALA A 49 -39.15 -34.50 6.06
CA ALA A 49 -38.70 -33.68 7.19
C ALA A 49 -37.95 -32.43 6.72
N LEU A 50 -37.16 -32.52 5.66
CA LEU A 50 -36.42 -31.39 5.07
C LEU A 50 -37.34 -30.41 4.31
N GLN A 51 -38.42 -30.88 3.70
CA GLN A 51 -39.44 -29.99 3.12
C GLN A 51 -40.20 -29.19 4.17
N SER A 52 -40.31 -29.74 5.38
CA SER A 52 -41.12 -29.17 6.44
C SER A 52 -40.31 -28.16 7.22
N SER A 53 -40.32 -26.90 6.78
CA SER A 53 -40.04 -25.76 7.66
C SER A 53 -40.41 -24.44 6.99
N GLU A 54 -41.67 -24.02 7.15
CA GLU A 54 -41.94 -22.60 7.35
C GLU A 54 -41.35 -22.23 8.72
N CYS A 55 -40.02 -22.11 8.80
CA CYS A 55 -39.39 -21.58 10.00
C CYS A 55 -39.73 -20.09 10.07
N PRO A 56 -40.49 -19.63 11.08
CA PRO A 56 -40.76 -18.22 11.22
C PRO A 56 -39.43 -17.49 11.40
N VAL A 57 -39.16 -16.56 10.49
CA VAL A 57 -37.96 -15.73 10.56
C VAL A 57 -37.97 -14.98 11.90
N PRO A 58 -36.94 -15.12 12.75
CA PRO A 58 -36.89 -14.43 14.03
C PRO A 58 -37.03 -12.91 13.86
N THR A 59 -37.83 -12.27 14.72
CA THR A 59 -38.09 -10.83 14.66
C THR A 59 -36.78 -10.04 14.68
N GLY A 60 -36.61 -9.13 13.71
CA GLY A 60 -35.44 -8.26 13.60
C GLY A 60 -34.19 -8.90 12.98
N MET A 61 -34.27 -10.15 12.49
CA MET A 61 -33.14 -10.81 11.81
C MET A 61 -32.70 -10.06 10.55
N GLU A 62 -33.65 -9.61 9.72
CA GLU A 62 -33.37 -8.84 8.52
C GLU A 62 -32.62 -7.54 8.83
N GLY A 63 -33.08 -6.77 9.81
CA GLY A 63 -32.40 -5.54 10.24
C GLY A 63 -30.98 -5.80 10.79
N ARG A 64 -30.76 -6.92 11.49
CA ARG A 64 -29.42 -7.33 11.96
C ARG A 64 -28.49 -7.67 10.80
N LEU A 65 -28.98 -8.41 9.81
CA LEU A 65 -28.26 -8.77 8.58
C LEU A 65 -27.88 -7.51 7.79
N SER A 66 -28.85 -6.63 7.52
CA SER A 66 -28.58 -5.36 6.84
C SER A 66 -27.52 -4.54 7.56
N ARG A 67 -27.59 -4.46 8.90
CA ARG A 67 -26.59 -3.76 9.71
C ARG A 67 -25.20 -4.38 9.62
N GLN A 68 -25.08 -5.71 9.56
CA GLN A 68 -23.77 -6.35 9.37
C GLN A 68 -23.21 -6.08 7.97
N ILE A 69 -24.04 -6.18 6.93
CA ILE A 69 -23.65 -5.90 5.54
C ILE A 69 -23.15 -4.45 5.42
N SER A 70 -23.88 -3.48 5.97
CA SER A 70 -23.47 -2.07 5.94
C SER A 70 -22.16 -1.81 6.68
N GLN A 71 -21.91 -2.49 7.81
CA GLN A 71 -20.64 -2.37 8.53
C GLN A 71 -19.47 -2.89 7.70
N TRP A 72 -19.63 -4.03 7.04
CA TRP A 72 -18.59 -4.61 6.19
C TRP A 72 -18.26 -3.71 5.01
N ASN A 73 -19.28 -3.17 4.34
CA ASN A 73 -19.10 -2.24 3.22
C ASN A 73 -18.40 -0.94 3.67
N ASN A 74 -18.78 -0.39 4.84
CA ASN A 74 -18.11 0.79 5.38
C ASN A 74 -16.63 0.53 5.71
N ILE A 75 -16.28 -0.64 6.25
CA ILE A 75 -14.89 -1.00 6.57
C ILE A 75 -14.07 -1.17 5.27
N GLU A 76 -14.63 -1.84 4.26
CA GLU A 76 -13.97 -2.03 2.96
C GLU A 76 -13.69 -0.68 2.28
N VAL A 77 -14.71 0.17 2.16
CA VAL A 77 -14.59 1.48 1.53
C VAL A 77 -13.62 2.40 2.28
N ALA A 78 -13.66 2.40 3.61
CA ALA A 78 -12.73 3.20 4.42
C ALA A 78 -11.27 2.74 4.24
N THR A 79 -11.04 1.43 4.22
CA THR A 79 -9.70 0.84 4.06
C THR A 79 -9.12 1.15 2.67
N GLN A 80 -9.93 1.01 1.61
CA GLN A 80 -9.52 1.34 0.24
C GLN A 80 -9.13 2.83 0.09
N ARG A 81 -9.90 3.75 0.70
CA ARG A 81 -9.59 5.19 0.66
C ARG A 81 -8.26 5.48 1.36
N THR A 82 -8.03 4.94 2.55
CA THR A 82 -6.79 5.16 3.30
C THR A 82 -5.57 4.63 2.56
N ILE A 83 -5.64 3.43 1.96
CA ILE A 83 -4.54 2.86 1.17
C ILE A 83 -4.22 3.76 -0.04
N ARG A 84 -5.25 4.26 -0.74
CA ARG A 84 -5.07 5.17 -1.89
C ARG A 84 -4.40 6.49 -1.49
N HIS A 85 -4.77 7.08 -0.36
CA HIS A 85 -4.16 8.32 0.14
C HIS A 85 -2.69 8.14 0.55
N ILE A 86 -2.34 7.00 1.17
CA ILE A 86 -0.95 6.70 1.56
C ILE A 86 -0.08 6.53 0.31
N ASN A 87 -0.53 5.75 -0.67
CA ASN A 87 0.20 5.56 -1.93
C ASN A 87 0.36 6.88 -2.70
N LEU A 88 -0.68 7.71 -2.76
CA LEU A 88 -0.59 8.98 -3.46
C LEU A 88 0.41 9.94 -2.80
N ARG A 89 0.47 9.98 -1.47
CA ARG A 89 1.42 10.84 -0.74
C ARG A 89 2.88 10.42 -0.98
N TRP A 90 3.16 9.12 -1.12
CA TRP A 90 4.49 8.62 -1.48
C TRP A 90 4.85 8.96 -2.94
N VAL A 91 3.93 8.74 -3.89
CA VAL A 91 4.14 9.06 -5.31
C VAL A 91 4.35 10.56 -5.51
N VAL A 92 3.57 11.41 -4.83
CA VAL A 92 3.74 12.88 -4.87
C VAL A 92 5.09 13.29 -4.28
N GLY A 93 5.57 12.62 -3.22
CA GLY A 93 6.90 12.84 -2.67
C GLY A 93 8.01 12.56 -3.69
N ILE A 94 7.93 11.43 -4.40
CA ILE A 94 8.89 11.07 -5.46
C ILE A 94 8.82 12.10 -6.61
N ALA A 95 7.63 12.42 -7.09
CA ALA A 95 7.44 13.39 -8.18
C ALA A 95 7.99 14.79 -7.81
N ALA A 96 7.75 15.25 -6.58
CA ALA A 96 8.27 16.53 -6.10
C ALA A 96 9.81 16.57 -6.06
N SER A 97 10.44 15.47 -5.63
CA SER A 97 11.90 15.37 -5.64
C SER A 97 12.49 15.42 -7.06
N LEU A 98 11.88 14.71 -8.01
CA LEU A 98 12.28 14.74 -9.41
C LEU A 98 12.09 16.12 -10.03
N LEU A 99 10.97 16.79 -9.75
CA LEU A 99 10.72 18.17 -10.21
C LEU A 99 11.74 19.14 -9.65
N LEU A 100 12.12 19.00 -8.38
CA LEU A 100 13.15 19.84 -7.76
C LEU A 100 14.51 19.63 -8.43
N LEU A 101 14.90 18.38 -8.69
CA LEU A 101 16.13 18.06 -9.43
C LEU A 101 16.09 18.64 -10.85
N PHE A 102 14.98 18.47 -11.58
CA PHE A 102 14.82 19.00 -12.93
C PHE A 102 14.87 20.53 -12.96
N ALA A 103 14.16 21.19 -12.05
CA ALA A 103 14.14 22.65 -11.98
C ALA A 103 15.54 23.21 -11.66
N THR A 104 16.22 22.62 -10.68
CA THR A 104 17.57 23.05 -10.29
C THR A 104 18.56 22.80 -11.43
N GLY A 105 18.49 21.63 -12.07
CA GLY A 105 19.32 21.30 -13.24
C GLY A 105 19.07 22.23 -14.43
N ALA A 106 17.82 22.57 -14.73
CA ALA A 106 17.48 23.50 -15.81
C ALA A 106 17.99 24.92 -15.54
N ILE A 107 17.95 25.39 -14.29
CA ILE A 107 18.50 26.70 -13.88
C ILE A 107 20.02 26.72 -14.07
N VAL A 108 20.73 25.69 -13.58
CA VAL A 108 22.19 25.59 -13.74
C VAL A 108 22.58 25.51 -15.22
N TYR A 109 21.91 24.67 -16.00
CA TYR A 109 22.16 24.52 -17.43
C TYR A 109 21.95 25.84 -18.20
N GLN A 110 20.89 26.59 -17.86
CA GLN A 110 20.68 27.92 -18.46
C GLN A 110 21.75 28.92 -18.01
N HIS A 111 22.18 28.88 -16.75
CA HIS A 111 23.22 29.78 -16.25
C HIS A 111 24.57 29.52 -16.95
N GLU A 112 24.93 28.26 -17.15
CA GLU A 112 26.19 27.87 -17.82
C GLU A 112 26.17 28.24 -19.32
N ASN A 113 25.04 28.02 -20.01
CA ASN A 113 24.92 28.42 -21.42
C ASN A 113 24.83 29.95 -21.64
N ASN A 114 24.34 30.72 -20.67
CA ASN A 114 24.20 32.17 -20.80
C ASN A 114 25.37 32.96 -20.17
N SER A 115 26.30 32.29 -19.49
CA SER A 115 27.50 32.93 -18.94
C SER A 115 28.74 32.17 -19.37
N PRO A 116 29.43 32.59 -20.46
CA PRO A 116 30.81 32.22 -20.65
C PRO A 116 31.59 32.92 -19.54
N GLN A 117 31.68 32.31 -18.36
CA GLN A 117 32.64 32.72 -17.36
C GLN A 117 34.01 32.41 -17.93
N THR A 118 34.58 33.37 -18.66
CA THR A 118 36.03 33.49 -18.73
C THR A 118 36.51 33.52 -17.29
N GLU A 119 37.09 32.41 -16.83
CA GLU A 119 37.87 32.39 -15.60
C GLU A 119 38.93 33.47 -15.73
N GLN A 120 38.63 34.65 -15.17
CA GLN A 120 39.53 35.78 -15.22
C GLN A 120 40.52 35.54 -14.09
N ASP A 121 41.72 35.09 -14.46
CA ASP A 121 42.83 34.97 -13.52
C ASP A 121 42.97 36.27 -12.74
N THR A 122 43.05 36.17 -11.40
CA THR A 122 43.10 37.33 -10.49
C THR A 122 44.31 38.24 -10.75
N TYR A 123 45.34 37.69 -11.41
CA TYR A 123 46.52 38.43 -11.84
C TYR A 123 46.84 38.07 -13.29
N THR A 124 47.10 39.09 -14.11
CA THR A 124 47.47 38.93 -15.54
C THR A 124 48.95 38.59 -15.75
N ASN A 125 49.77 38.62 -14.69
CA ASN A 125 51.20 38.36 -14.73
C ASN A 125 51.64 37.48 -13.54
N ALA A 126 52.32 36.37 -13.85
CA ALA A 126 52.79 35.39 -12.87
C ALA A 126 53.75 35.99 -11.82
N LYS A 127 54.53 37.02 -12.18
CA LYS A 127 55.44 37.69 -11.22
C LYS A 127 54.68 38.45 -10.14
N ASP A 128 53.59 39.11 -10.51
CA ASP A 128 52.79 39.92 -9.60
C ASP A 128 51.98 39.02 -8.64
N ALA A 129 51.43 37.92 -9.16
CA ALA A 129 50.79 36.89 -8.35
C ALA A 129 51.74 36.31 -7.29
N TYR A 130 52.98 35.99 -7.70
CA TYR A 130 54.00 35.47 -6.79
C TYR A 130 54.41 36.50 -5.74
N ALA A 131 54.56 37.76 -6.12
CA ALA A 131 54.92 38.83 -5.20
C ALA A 131 53.85 39.05 -4.12
N GLU A 132 52.57 39.10 -4.48
CA GLU A 132 51.50 39.27 -3.50
C GLU A 132 51.32 38.02 -2.62
N THR A 133 51.48 36.82 -3.19
CA THR A 133 51.49 35.55 -2.43
C THR A 133 52.63 35.52 -1.41
N SER A 134 53.84 35.90 -1.83
CA SER A 134 55.01 35.97 -0.95
C SER A 134 54.80 36.97 0.18
N LYS A 135 54.16 38.11 -0.11
CA LYS A 135 53.81 39.13 0.88
C LYS A 135 52.73 38.65 1.86
N ALA A 136 51.75 37.89 1.39
CA ALA A 136 50.74 37.26 2.26
C ALA A 136 51.38 36.23 3.20
N LEU A 137 52.22 35.34 2.66
CA LEU A 137 52.97 34.37 3.45
C LEU A 137 53.91 35.03 4.47
N MET A 138 54.55 36.13 4.10
CA MET A 138 55.40 36.91 5.02
C MET A 138 54.59 37.51 6.17
N LYS A 139 53.42 38.10 5.87
CA LYS A 139 52.51 38.62 6.91
C LYS A 139 52.05 37.50 7.84
N PHE A 140 51.70 36.34 7.30
CA PHE A 140 51.30 35.16 8.06
C PHE A 140 52.43 34.67 8.98
N SER A 141 53.65 34.53 8.46
CA SER A 141 54.85 34.17 9.23
C SER A 141 55.11 35.16 10.36
N LYS A 142 55.02 36.47 10.09
CA LYS A 142 55.18 37.50 11.11
C LYS A 142 54.13 37.41 12.22
N SER A 143 52.88 37.10 11.87
CA SER A 143 51.82 36.90 12.87
C SER A 143 52.04 35.65 13.73
N LEU A 144 52.57 34.56 13.15
CA LEU A 144 52.91 33.35 13.90
C LEU A 144 54.07 33.59 14.88
N ASN A 145 55.15 34.22 14.42
CA ASN A 145 56.30 34.52 15.28
C ASN A 145 55.91 35.42 16.45
N LYS A 146 55.07 36.43 16.20
CA LYS A 146 54.55 37.29 17.26
C LYS A 146 53.67 36.51 18.26
N GLY A 147 52.91 35.53 17.79
CA GLY A 147 52.13 34.63 18.64
C GLY A 147 52.99 33.75 19.54
N ILE A 148 54.05 33.16 18.98
CA ILE A 148 55.01 32.32 19.71
C ILE A 148 55.79 33.14 20.75
N GLU A 149 56.26 34.33 20.39
CA GLU A 149 56.96 35.23 21.31
C GLU A 149 56.05 35.66 22.48
N ALA A 150 54.76 35.88 22.22
CA ALA A 150 53.80 36.20 23.26
C ALA A 150 53.59 35.03 24.24
N THR A 151 53.56 33.78 23.77
CA THR A 151 53.44 32.59 24.65
C THR A 151 54.74 32.31 25.42
N GLU A 152 55.90 32.52 24.82
CA GLU A 152 57.20 32.40 25.49
C GLU A 152 57.38 33.44 26.60
N ASN A 153 57.01 34.70 26.35
CA ASN A 153 57.06 35.75 27.37
C ASN A 153 56.11 35.47 28.56
N VAL A 154 54.93 34.91 28.32
CA VAL A 154 54.00 34.52 29.39
C VAL A 154 54.51 33.34 30.20
N THR A 155 55.10 32.33 29.54
CA THR A 155 55.65 31.14 30.21
C THR A 155 56.91 31.43 31.01
N ASN A 156 57.78 32.32 30.55
CA ASN A 156 58.94 32.77 31.32
C ASN A 156 58.53 33.65 32.51
N LYS A 157 57.51 34.51 32.36
CA LYS A 157 57.00 35.36 33.44
C LYS A 157 56.22 34.60 34.54
N THR A 158 55.79 33.37 34.29
CA THR A 158 55.17 32.49 35.29
C THR A 158 56.16 31.56 35.99
N ARG A 159 57.44 31.61 35.60
CA ARG A 159 58.52 30.75 36.12
C ARG A 159 59.47 31.48 37.09
N ASP A 160 59.29 32.79 37.25
CA ASP A 160 59.82 33.64 38.34
C ASP A 160 58.76 33.82 39.45
#